data_AF-A0A9Q1I523-F1
#
_entry.id   AF-A0A9Q1I523-F1
#
_cell.length_a   1.000
_cell.length_b   1.000
_cell.length_c   1.000
_cell.angle_alpha   90.00
_cell.angle_beta   90.00
_cell.angle_gamma   90.00
#
_symmetry.space_group_name_H-M   'P 1'
#
loop_
_entity.id
_entity.type
_entity.pdbx_description
1 polymer ?
#
loop_
_entity_poly.entity_id
_entity_poly.type
_entity_poly.pdbx_seq_one_letter_code
_entity_poly.pdbx_strand_id
1 'polypeptide(L)'
;MESLMSAVAPRPPALVKRTPEVDFRSGAVLEQLSAQVLELVQLEQGEFGDQTALEVHTAKDYIFNMLGLVQKVDHRLPVANEYLLLSGGAREGVLDLNPEDLGDYARGADYDLDFTLLVPALKLHDRNQPVTLDMRQSGPCHSWLSLRLCDPATLARWSLCCQEEEPGGAAAEDDRAPGPGSIPSLQSPGSLDGCYFSPQLVADWFWGVVGKAVEELRRSPQRGTPVPERVERNGPLTTLVLTAGTSRVLYDLLPVVSFRGWPAVAQGWLTANHFWDGKITEEEAISGFYLLPCCAALEGRPDREWRLAFSRSEVQLKKCIPHPMAQAFQAARAVISRLLSRPRAGLSPYHLRTLLFWACDRLPPAYLSSPEPETPARLLLGLLDDLAHCILGKHCPNYFLPQCNMLEHLSDSAALLVARKLAHLRSDPAEHLRAAVGQARQAGQLKREAAGSNGHAPSPGHSPDGGRGQPDDRLAQRLQQLVTENPGKSISVFLNPDDVTRPHFRIDDKFY
;
A
#
# COMPACT_ATOMS: atom_id res chain seq x y z
N MET A 1 74.05 -10.87 -37.33
CA MET A 1 73.12 -11.79 -36.64
C MET A 1 72.13 -10.97 -35.81
N GLU A 2 71.52 -9.94 -36.42
CA GLU A 2 70.58 -9.03 -35.75
C GLU A 2 69.59 -8.52 -36.82
N SER A 3 68.70 -9.38 -37.29
CA SER A 3 67.52 -8.95 -38.06
C SER A 3 66.50 -10.08 -38.19
N LEU A 4 66.17 -10.77 -37.09
CA LEU A 4 65.14 -11.83 -37.10
C LEU A 4 64.47 -12.01 -35.72
N MET A 5 64.25 -10.93 -34.97
CA MET A 5 63.57 -10.97 -33.66
C MET A 5 62.68 -9.73 -33.47
N SER A 6 61.68 -9.53 -34.32
CA SER A 6 60.56 -8.62 -33.99
C SER A 6 59.37 -8.87 -34.92
N ALA A 7 58.59 -9.90 -34.65
CA ALA A 7 57.32 -10.12 -35.33
C ALA A 7 56.34 -11.00 -34.54
N VAL A 8 56.24 -10.84 -33.21
CA VAL A 8 55.06 -11.33 -32.46
C VAL A 8 54.77 -10.36 -31.32
N ALA A 9 54.12 -9.24 -31.63
CA ALA A 9 53.37 -8.52 -30.62
C ALA A 9 52.12 -9.38 -30.30
N PRO A 10 51.81 -9.67 -29.02
CA PRO A 10 50.59 -10.39 -28.68
C PRO A 10 49.39 -9.54 -29.12
N ARG A 11 48.56 -10.12 -29.99
CA ARG A 11 47.30 -9.53 -30.43
C ARG A 11 46.46 -9.29 -29.17
N PRO A 12 45.90 -8.08 -28.94
CA PRO A 12 44.99 -7.88 -27.81
C PRO A 12 43.86 -8.91 -27.93
N PRO A 13 43.42 -9.52 -26.81
CA PRO A 13 42.33 -10.48 -26.85
C PRO A 13 41.15 -9.82 -27.57
N ALA A 14 40.61 -10.52 -28.58
CA ALA A 14 39.41 -10.06 -29.26
C ALA A 14 38.35 -9.76 -28.20
N LEU A 15 37.70 -8.59 -28.28
CA LEU A 15 36.56 -8.29 -27.44
C LEU A 15 35.55 -9.42 -27.61
N VAL A 16 35.47 -10.31 -26.61
CA VAL A 16 34.46 -11.37 -26.59
C VAL A 16 33.14 -10.63 -26.44
N LYS A 17 32.43 -10.43 -27.56
CA LYS A 17 31.06 -9.94 -27.52
C LYS A 17 30.27 -10.98 -26.73
N ARG A 18 29.92 -10.64 -25.49
CA ARG A 18 29.03 -11.45 -24.66
C ARG A 18 27.76 -11.68 -25.48
N THR A 19 27.40 -12.93 -25.71
CA THR A 19 26.15 -13.26 -26.39
C THR A 19 25.01 -12.69 -25.56
N PRO A 20 24.07 -11.94 -26.16
CA PRO A 20 22.96 -11.38 -25.41
C PRO A 20 22.16 -12.50 -24.74
N GLU A 21 21.94 -12.38 -23.44
CA GLU A 21 21.13 -13.34 -22.70
C GLU A 21 19.65 -13.14 -23.07
N VAL A 22 18.94 -14.25 -23.24
CA VAL A 22 17.54 -14.26 -23.66
C VAL A 22 16.69 -15.05 -22.68
N ASP A 23 15.46 -14.58 -22.45
CA ASP A 23 14.43 -15.38 -21.78
C ASP A 23 13.98 -16.50 -22.72
N PHE A 24 14.15 -17.76 -22.32
CA PHE A 24 13.75 -18.90 -23.15
C PHE A 24 12.24 -18.96 -23.41
N ARG A 25 11.42 -18.41 -22.51
CA ARG A 25 9.96 -18.48 -22.63
C ARG A 25 9.41 -17.52 -23.69
N SER A 26 9.97 -16.31 -23.77
CA SER A 26 9.51 -15.25 -24.68
C SER A 26 10.45 -14.97 -25.85
N GLY A 27 11.71 -15.40 -25.77
CA GLY A 27 12.77 -15.01 -26.70
C GLY A 27 13.28 -13.58 -26.50
N ALA A 28 12.79 -12.86 -25.48
CA ALA A 28 13.17 -11.47 -25.23
C ALA A 28 14.62 -11.35 -24.74
N VAL A 29 15.34 -10.35 -25.22
CA VAL A 29 16.69 -10.03 -24.76
C VAL A 29 16.63 -9.37 -23.37
N LEU A 30 17.31 -9.95 -22.38
CA LEU A 30 17.20 -9.52 -20.98
C LEU A 30 17.72 -8.10 -20.76
N GLU A 31 18.82 -7.71 -21.42
CA GLU A 31 19.34 -6.34 -21.34
C GLU A 31 18.30 -5.31 -21.84
N GLN A 32 17.58 -5.64 -22.92
CA GLN A 32 16.53 -4.78 -23.45
C GLN A 32 15.36 -4.67 -22.48
N LEU A 33 14.91 -5.79 -21.90
CA LEU A 33 13.86 -5.80 -20.89
C LEU A 33 14.26 -4.95 -19.67
N SER A 34 15.48 -5.10 -19.18
CA SER A 34 16.00 -4.31 -18.06
C SER A 34 16.01 -2.82 -18.41
N ALA A 35 16.40 -2.42 -19.61
CA ALA A 35 16.35 -1.03 -20.03
C ALA A 35 14.92 -0.47 -19.98
N GLN A 36 13.92 -1.24 -20.41
CA GLN A 36 12.51 -0.85 -20.32
C GLN A 36 12.00 -0.77 -18.87
N VAL A 37 12.44 -1.69 -18.00
CA VAL A 37 12.16 -1.64 -16.56
C VAL A 37 12.70 -0.35 -15.96
N LEU A 38 13.98 -0.04 -16.21
CA LEU A 38 14.63 1.16 -15.69
C LEU A 38 13.96 2.44 -16.20
N GLU A 39 13.61 2.48 -17.49
CA GLU A 39 12.90 3.62 -18.07
C GLU A 39 11.53 3.83 -17.41
N LEU A 40 10.76 2.75 -17.22
CA LEU A 40 9.45 2.82 -16.57
C LEU A 40 9.57 3.34 -15.13
N VAL A 41 10.53 2.81 -14.38
CA VAL A 41 10.81 3.25 -13.01
C VAL A 41 11.15 4.75 -12.97
N GLN A 42 12.00 5.23 -13.89
CA GLN A 42 12.33 6.66 -13.96
C GLN A 42 11.11 7.54 -14.27
N LEU A 43 10.22 7.08 -15.15
CA LEU A 43 8.99 7.80 -15.49
C LEU A 43 8.00 7.84 -14.31
N GLU A 44 7.86 6.73 -13.57
CA GLU A 44 6.96 6.64 -12.42
C GLU A 44 7.48 7.39 -11.19
N GLN A 45 8.80 7.46 -11.00
CA GLN A 45 9.42 8.27 -9.96
C GLN A 45 9.13 9.76 -10.13
N GLY A 46 9.02 10.24 -11.37
CA GLY A 46 8.72 11.64 -11.70
C GLY A 46 9.78 12.64 -11.19
N GLU A 47 9.67 13.89 -11.65
CA GLU A 47 10.42 15.00 -11.05
C GLU A 47 9.59 15.62 -9.92
N PHE A 48 9.92 15.32 -8.67
CA PHE A 48 9.38 16.04 -7.52
C PHE A 48 10.13 17.36 -7.33
N GLY A 49 9.79 18.35 -8.16
CA GLY A 49 10.26 19.72 -7.96
C GLY A 49 9.65 20.34 -6.71
N ASP A 50 10.27 21.41 -6.21
CA ASP A 50 9.86 22.15 -5.00
C ASP A 50 8.38 22.56 -5.03
N GLN A 51 7.84 22.89 -6.20
CA GLN A 51 6.43 23.21 -6.38
C GLN A 51 5.51 22.02 -6.11
N THR A 52 5.82 20.84 -6.66
CA THR A 52 5.01 19.61 -6.40
C THR A 52 5.12 19.22 -4.93
N ALA A 53 6.29 19.39 -4.31
CA ALA A 53 6.47 19.16 -2.88
C ALA A 53 5.58 20.07 -2.02
N LEU A 54 5.50 21.37 -2.35
CA LEU A 54 4.63 22.32 -1.67
C LEU A 54 3.14 21.97 -1.86
N GLU A 55 2.73 21.56 -3.07
CA GLU A 55 1.36 21.15 -3.37
C GLU A 55 0.94 19.91 -2.58
N VAL A 56 1.81 18.89 -2.52
CA VAL A 56 1.61 17.69 -1.70
C VAL A 56 1.54 18.02 -0.22
N HIS A 57 2.40 18.90 0.27
CA HIS A 57 2.35 19.37 1.66
C HIS A 57 1.02 20.04 1.97
N THR A 58 0.57 20.92 1.08
CA THR A 58 -0.68 21.67 1.23
C THR A 58 -1.90 20.74 1.21
N ALA A 59 -1.91 19.73 0.33
CA ALA A 59 -2.93 18.68 0.27
C ALA A 59 -2.97 17.85 1.56
N LYS A 60 -1.80 17.48 2.08
CA LYS A 60 -1.64 16.75 3.35
C LYS A 60 -2.20 17.56 4.54
N ASP A 61 -1.88 18.86 4.62
CA ASP A 61 -2.39 19.73 5.68
C ASP A 61 -3.91 19.85 5.64
N TYR A 62 -4.51 19.89 4.45
CA TYR A 62 -5.97 19.85 4.31
C TYR A 62 -6.57 18.58 4.94
N ILE A 63 -6.00 17.40 4.66
CA ILE A 63 -6.47 16.13 5.23
C ILE A 63 -6.37 16.16 6.77
N PHE A 64 -5.26 16.61 7.34
CA PHE A 64 -5.12 16.66 8.80
C PHE A 64 -5.99 17.72 9.47
N ASN A 65 -6.21 18.87 8.83
CA ASN A 65 -7.17 19.88 9.30
C ASN A 65 -8.60 19.33 9.29
N MET A 66 -8.98 18.60 8.24
CA MET A 66 -10.27 17.91 8.14
C MET A 66 -10.44 16.89 9.27
N LEU A 67 -9.45 16.02 9.50
CA LEU A 67 -9.49 15.05 10.60
C LEU A 67 -9.50 15.72 11.98
N GLY A 68 -8.81 16.86 12.13
CA GLY A 68 -8.87 17.69 13.32
C GLY A 68 -10.27 18.26 13.58
N LEU A 69 -10.97 18.68 12.52
CA LEU A 69 -12.37 19.11 12.59
C LEU A 69 -13.31 17.95 12.97
N VAL A 70 -13.15 16.77 12.34
CA VAL A 70 -13.87 15.55 12.72
C VAL A 70 -13.70 15.28 14.22
N GLN A 71 -12.47 15.33 14.71
CA GLN A 71 -12.20 15.08 16.12
C GLN A 71 -12.79 16.14 17.06
N LYS A 72 -12.80 17.41 16.63
CA LYS A 72 -13.37 18.52 17.41
C LYS A 72 -14.90 18.45 17.50
N VAL A 73 -15.57 17.90 16.48
CA VAL A 73 -17.04 17.89 16.39
C VAL A 73 -17.64 16.60 16.92
N ASP A 74 -17.06 15.44 16.57
CA ASP A 74 -17.62 14.13 16.87
C ASP A 74 -16.99 13.46 18.10
N HIS A 75 -15.76 13.85 18.44
CA HIS A 75 -15.00 13.37 19.61
C HIS A 75 -14.70 11.86 19.66
N ARG A 76 -15.08 11.07 18.65
CA ARG A 76 -14.80 9.62 18.64
C ARG A 76 -13.36 9.27 18.30
N LEU A 77 -12.69 10.06 17.45
CA LEU A 77 -11.28 9.84 17.15
C LEU A 77 -10.43 10.06 18.42
N PRO A 78 -9.23 9.47 18.51
CA PRO A 78 -8.28 9.83 19.55
C PRO A 78 -7.82 11.28 19.43
N VAL A 79 -7.75 12.01 20.57
CA VAL A 79 -7.22 13.39 20.61
C VAL A 79 -5.77 13.45 20.11
N ALA A 80 -4.95 12.48 20.54
CA ALA A 80 -3.60 12.27 20.03
C ALA A 80 -3.60 11.03 19.13
N ASN A 81 -3.61 11.26 17.80
CA ASN A 81 -3.65 10.18 16.83
C ASN A 81 -2.29 9.97 16.13
N GLU A 82 -1.96 8.72 15.84
CA GLU A 82 -0.73 8.33 15.13
C GLU A 82 -1.16 7.78 13.77
N TYR A 83 -1.26 8.67 12.79
CA TYR A 83 -1.67 8.30 11.45
C TYR A 83 -0.51 7.61 10.70
N LEU A 84 -0.83 6.60 9.88
CA LEU A 84 0.13 6.02 8.95
C LEU A 84 -0.26 6.42 7.53
N LEU A 85 0.52 7.35 6.96
CA LEU A 85 0.38 7.78 5.58
C LEU A 85 1.31 6.93 4.71
N LEU A 86 0.72 6.14 3.82
CA LEU A 86 1.41 5.27 2.90
C LEU A 86 1.46 5.91 1.51
N SER A 87 2.63 5.88 0.90
CA SER A 87 2.82 6.33 -0.49
C SER A 87 2.19 5.32 -1.45
N GLY A 88 1.29 5.78 -2.32
CA GLY A 88 0.46 4.96 -3.20
C GLY A 88 -0.95 4.73 -2.67
N GLY A 89 -1.91 4.61 -3.59
CA GLY A 89 -3.31 4.33 -3.30
C GLY A 89 -3.58 2.85 -3.06
N ALA A 90 -4.77 2.53 -2.55
CA ALA A 90 -5.16 1.14 -2.33
C ALA A 90 -5.19 0.32 -3.63
N ARG A 91 -5.46 0.98 -4.77
CA ARG A 91 -5.48 0.36 -6.11
C ARG A 91 -4.10 -0.11 -6.57
N GLU A 92 -3.04 0.51 -6.07
CA GLU A 92 -1.65 0.08 -6.26
C GLU A 92 -1.27 -1.10 -5.35
N GLY A 93 -2.28 -1.69 -4.70
CA GLY A 93 -2.16 -2.80 -3.79
C GLY A 93 -1.39 -2.44 -2.54
N VAL A 94 -1.37 -1.18 -2.07
CA VAL A 94 -0.68 -0.75 -0.83
C VAL A 94 -1.23 -1.46 0.42
N LEU A 95 -2.49 -1.86 0.37
CA LEU A 95 -3.13 -2.70 1.39
C LEU A 95 -3.78 -3.91 0.71
N ASP A 96 -3.98 -4.97 1.48
CA ASP A 96 -4.76 -6.14 1.05
C ASP A 96 -6.26 -5.83 1.10
N LEU A 97 -6.73 -5.14 0.06
CA LEU A 97 -8.13 -4.79 -0.12
C LEU A 97 -8.68 -5.47 -1.38
N ASN A 98 -9.98 -5.79 -1.35
CA ASN A 98 -10.66 -6.36 -2.49
C ASN A 98 -10.67 -5.35 -3.65
N PRO A 99 -10.05 -5.65 -4.81
CA PRO A 99 -9.94 -4.70 -5.91
C PRO A 99 -11.30 -4.29 -6.48
N GLU A 100 -12.34 -5.11 -6.33
CA GLU A 100 -13.68 -4.81 -6.84
C GLU A 100 -14.34 -3.64 -6.10
N ASP A 101 -13.96 -3.40 -4.85
CA ASP A 101 -14.53 -2.37 -4.00
C ASP A 101 -13.85 -0.99 -4.15
N LEU A 102 -12.79 -0.89 -4.95
CA LEU A 102 -11.92 0.29 -5.01
C LEU A 102 -12.34 1.35 -6.06
N GLY A 103 -13.52 1.24 -6.68
CA GLY A 103 -13.97 2.21 -7.69
C GLY A 103 -13.05 2.32 -8.93
N ASP A 104 -13.48 3.08 -9.96
CA ASP A 104 -12.74 3.23 -11.22
C ASP A 104 -12.00 4.58 -11.24
N TYR A 105 -10.70 4.54 -10.93
CA TYR A 105 -9.80 5.70 -11.02
C TYR A 105 -8.58 5.35 -11.85
N ALA A 106 -8.12 6.26 -12.69
CA ALA A 106 -6.92 6.11 -13.50
C ALA A 106 -5.93 7.25 -13.24
N ARG A 107 -4.69 6.90 -12.87
CA ARG A 107 -3.59 7.85 -12.76
C ARG A 107 -3.40 8.61 -14.09
N GLY A 108 -3.18 9.92 -14.01
CA GLY A 108 -3.12 10.87 -15.12
C GLY A 108 -4.50 11.39 -15.55
N ALA A 109 -5.53 10.54 -15.55
CA ALA A 109 -6.90 10.96 -15.93
C ALA A 109 -7.64 11.57 -14.73
N ASP A 110 -7.66 10.90 -13.59
CA ASP A 110 -8.39 11.31 -12.38
C ASP A 110 -7.49 11.99 -11.35
N TYR A 111 -6.25 11.52 -11.20
CA TYR A 111 -5.29 12.00 -10.19
C TYR A 111 -3.86 11.88 -10.68
N ASP A 112 -2.94 12.66 -10.12
CA ASP A 112 -1.52 12.65 -10.47
C ASP A 112 -0.70 11.91 -9.42
N LEU A 113 -1.11 12.03 -8.15
CA LEU A 113 -0.48 11.43 -6.98
C LEU A 113 -1.54 10.77 -6.11
N ASP A 114 -1.17 9.73 -5.40
CA ASP A 114 -2.06 8.95 -4.56
C ASP A 114 -1.40 8.51 -3.26
N PHE A 115 -2.18 8.53 -2.19
CA PHE A 115 -1.78 8.11 -0.86
C PHE A 115 -2.90 7.32 -0.18
N THR A 116 -2.52 6.41 0.70
CA THR A 116 -3.45 5.70 1.57
C THR A 116 -3.18 6.09 3.02
N LEU A 117 -4.18 6.58 3.73
CA LEU A 117 -4.06 6.98 5.13
C LEU A 117 -4.83 6.02 6.03
N LEU A 118 -4.11 5.33 6.91
CA LEU A 118 -4.74 4.60 8.01
C LEU A 118 -5.07 5.58 9.13
N VAL A 119 -6.35 5.65 9.47
CA VAL A 119 -6.91 6.56 10.48
C VAL A 119 -7.35 5.72 11.69
N PRO A 120 -6.56 5.65 12.78
CA PRO A 120 -6.96 4.90 13.96
C PRO A 120 -8.23 5.48 14.56
N ALA A 121 -9.35 4.78 14.39
CA ALA A 121 -10.61 5.06 15.05
C ALA A 121 -10.52 4.63 16.52
N LEU A 122 -9.85 3.50 16.76
CA LEU A 122 -9.56 3.00 18.10
C LEU A 122 -8.08 2.64 18.21
N LYS A 123 -7.47 2.98 19.34
CA LYS A 123 -6.10 2.60 19.69
C LYS A 123 -6.12 1.70 20.89
N LEU A 124 -5.46 0.55 20.78
CA LEU A 124 -5.39 -0.46 21.82
C LEU A 124 -3.93 -0.73 22.20
N HIS A 125 -3.71 -1.12 23.46
CA HIS A 125 -2.40 -1.40 24.08
C HIS A 125 -1.48 -0.20 24.40
N ASP A 126 -1.99 1.04 24.39
CA ASP A 126 -1.28 2.18 25.00
C ASP A 126 -1.29 2.15 26.55
N ARG A 127 -2.12 1.30 27.17
CA ARG A 127 -2.37 1.26 28.63
C ARG A 127 -2.41 -0.15 29.25
N ASN A 128 -1.83 -1.16 28.60
CA ASN A 128 -1.91 -2.57 29.03
C ASN A 128 -3.34 -3.09 29.26
N GLN A 129 -4.34 -2.53 28.57
CA GLN A 129 -5.72 -3.02 28.66
C GLN A 129 -5.82 -4.41 27.99
N PRO A 130 -6.47 -5.39 28.64
CA PRO A 130 -6.70 -6.69 28.03
C PRO A 130 -7.70 -6.54 26.87
N VAL A 131 -7.34 -7.06 25.71
CA VAL A 131 -8.19 -7.09 24.51
C VAL A 131 -8.43 -8.55 24.14
N THR A 132 -9.64 -8.84 23.67
CA THR A 132 -9.99 -10.17 23.17
C THR A 132 -10.23 -10.09 21.67
N LEU A 133 -9.29 -10.66 20.92
CA LEU A 133 -9.46 -10.99 19.51
C LEU A 133 -10.03 -12.40 19.42
N ASP A 134 -11.28 -12.52 18.99
CA ASP A 134 -11.95 -13.81 18.82
C ASP A 134 -11.81 -14.28 17.37
N MET A 135 -10.94 -15.28 17.17
CA MET A 135 -10.67 -15.89 15.87
C MET A 135 -11.40 -17.22 15.67
N ARG A 136 -12.21 -17.68 16.64
CA ARG A 136 -12.83 -19.01 16.59
C ARG A 136 -13.88 -19.16 15.49
N GLN A 137 -14.50 -18.05 15.11
CA GLN A 137 -15.58 -17.98 14.12
C GLN A 137 -15.13 -17.30 12.82
N SER A 138 -13.82 -17.10 12.64
CA SER A 138 -13.25 -16.36 11.52
C SER A 138 -12.24 -17.20 10.76
N GLY A 139 -12.16 -16.98 9.44
CA GLY A 139 -11.10 -17.54 8.61
C GLY A 139 -9.71 -17.04 9.05
N PRO A 140 -8.62 -17.66 8.55
CA PRO A 140 -7.26 -17.18 8.77
C PRO A 140 -7.14 -15.67 8.47
N CYS A 141 -6.30 -14.96 9.24
CA CYS A 141 -6.10 -13.50 9.13
C CYS A 141 -7.31 -12.63 9.53
N HIS A 142 -8.44 -13.20 9.95
CA HIS A 142 -9.61 -12.45 10.39
C HIS A 142 -9.88 -12.66 11.89
N SER A 143 -10.52 -11.68 12.52
CA SER A 143 -10.90 -11.73 13.93
C SER A 143 -12.10 -10.84 14.21
N TRP A 144 -12.89 -11.21 15.21
CA TRP A 144 -13.82 -10.30 15.84
C TRP A 144 -13.13 -9.55 16.98
N LEU A 145 -13.53 -8.31 17.23
CA LEU A 145 -13.00 -7.49 18.31
C LEU A 145 -14.08 -7.23 19.37
N SER A 146 -13.92 -7.82 20.55
CA SER A 146 -14.83 -7.58 21.67
C SER A 146 -14.36 -6.35 22.47
N LEU A 147 -15.26 -5.37 22.65
CA LEU A 147 -14.97 -4.17 23.46
C LEU A 147 -15.28 -4.35 24.94
N ARG A 148 -15.77 -5.52 25.38
CA ARG A 148 -16.26 -5.72 26.75
C ARG A 148 -15.25 -5.40 27.86
N LEU A 149 -13.95 -5.54 27.57
CA LEU A 149 -12.85 -5.29 28.51
C LEU A 149 -12.31 -3.86 28.41
N CYS A 150 -12.82 -3.06 27.48
CA CYS A 150 -12.48 -1.65 27.37
C CYS A 150 -13.15 -0.85 28.49
N ASP A 151 -12.60 0.35 28.76
CA ASP A 151 -13.16 1.24 29.76
C ASP A 151 -14.58 1.74 29.38
N PRO A 152 -15.42 2.11 30.36
CA PRO A 152 -16.80 2.56 30.10
C PRO A 152 -16.91 3.75 29.14
N ALA A 153 -15.91 4.65 29.11
CA ALA A 153 -15.93 5.79 28.19
C ALA A 153 -15.73 5.33 26.73
N THR A 154 -14.85 4.36 26.51
CA THR A 154 -14.67 3.71 25.20
C THR A 154 -15.94 2.99 24.76
N LEU A 155 -16.59 2.24 25.64
CA LEU A 155 -17.86 1.57 25.36
C LEU A 155 -18.98 2.55 25.01
N ALA A 156 -19.15 3.61 25.81
CA ALA A 156 -20.17 4.62 25.53
C ALA A 156 -19.94 5.32 24.18
N ARG A 157 -18.69 5.68 23.89
CA ARG A 157 -18.26 6.34 22.64
C ARG A 157 -18.56 5.50 21.39
N TRP A 158 -18.42 4.18 21.50
CA TRP A 158 -18.56 3.25 20.37
C TRP A 158 -19.83 2.38 20.43
N SER A 159 -20.75 2.66 21.35
CA SER A 159 -22.00 1.91 21.55
C SER A 159 -22.82 1.71 20.27
N LEU A 160 -22.94 2.75 19.44
CA LEU A 160 -23.64 2.70 18.16
C LEU A 160 -22.91 1.92 17.05
N CYS A 161 -21.65 1.55 17.29
CA CYS A 161 -20.85 0.72 16.40
C CYS A 161 -20.59 -0.66 17.02
N CYS A 162 -21.32 -1.02 18.07
CA CYS A 162 -21.30 -2.35 18.66
C CYS A 162 -22.50 -3.17 18.19
N GLN A 163 -22.32 -4.49 18.12
CA GLN A 163 -23.41 -5.44 17.97
C GLN A 163 -23.39 -6.45 19.11
N GLU A 164 -24.57 -6.80 19.60
CA GLU A 164 -24.77 -7.87 20.59
C GLU A 164 -24.98 -9.20 19.87
N GLU A 165 -24.59 -10.30 20.51
CA GLU A 165 -24.90 -11.65 20.04
C GLU A 165 -26.33 -12.00 20.48
N GLU A 166 -27.26 -12.06 19.54
CA GLU A 166 -28.61 -12.60 19.80
C GLU A 166 -28.46 -14.11 20.10
N PRO A 167 -28.85 -14.58 21.31
CA PRO A 167 -28.75 -15.99 21.65
C PRO A 167 -29.84 -16.78 20.92
N GLY A 168 -29.60 -17.21 19.68
CA GLY A 168 -30.55 -18.07 18.96
C GLY A 168 -30.42 -18.21 17.43
N GLY A 169 -29.36 -17.72 16.80
CA GLY A 169 -29.25 -17.71 15.32
C GLY A 169 -28.66 -18.95 14.65
N ALA A 170 -28.71 -20.13 15.25
CA ALA A 170 -28.36 -21.38 14.55
C ALA A 170 -29.61 -21.95 13.89
N ALA A 171 -29.47 -22.32 12.61
CA ALA A 171 -30.52 -22.80 11.71
C ALA A 171 -31.61 -23.67 12.38
N ALA A 172 -32.86 -23.31 12.10
CA ALA A 172 -34.03 -24.08 12.45
C ALA A 172 -34.08 -25.40 11.66
N GLU A 173 -33.54 -26.48 12.20
CA GLU A 173 -33.95 -27.86 11.90
C GLU A 173 -33.64 -28.74 13.11
N ASP A 174 -34.55 -28.80 14.10
CA ASP A 174 -34.83 -30.06 14.78
C ASP A 174 -36.15 -29.99 15.56
N ASP A 175 -37.15 -30.68 15.03
CA ASP A 175 -38.50 -30.78 15.56
C ASP A 175 -38.55 -31.92 16.59
N ARG A 176 -38.24 -31.63 17.87
CA ARG A 176 -38.51 -32.55 18.99
C ARG A 176 -39.06 -31.84 20.22
N ALA A 177 -40.30 -32.21 20.56
CA ALA A 177 -41.07 -31.72 21.69
C ALA A 177 -40.36 -31.98 23.06
N PRO A 178 -40.55 -31.11 24.07
CA PRO A 178 -39.88 -31.26 25.36
C PRO A 178 -40.67 -32.22 26.28
N GLY A 179 -39.96 -33.18 26.88
CA GLY A 179 -40.48 -34.00 27.98
C GLY A 179 -40.31 -33.28 29.33
N PRO A 180 -41.19 -33.54 30.32
CA PRO A 180 -41.14 -32.86 31.62
C PRO A 180 -40.14 -33.57 32.54
N GLY A 181 -39.02 -32.93 32.88
CA GLY A 181 -38.13 -33.51 33.91
C GLY A 181 -36.68 -33.02 34.01
N SER A 182 -36.23 -32.03 33.24
CA SER A 182 -34.84 -31.53 33.37
C SER A 182 -34.75 -30.39 34.38
N ILE A 183 -34.10 -30.69 35.51
CA ILE A 183 -33.56 -29.77 36.52
C ILE A 183 -32.83 -28.61 35.80
N PRO A 184 -32.94 -27.34 36.26
CA PRO A 184 -32.16 -26.26 35.68
C PRO A 184 -30.69 -26.52 35.99
N SER A 185 -29.98 -27.06 35.01
CA SER A 185 -28.53 -27.19 35.03
C SER A 185 -27.96 -25.80 35.29
N LEU A 186 -27.19 -25.67 36.37
CA LEU A 186 -26.28 -24.56 36.61
C LEU A 186 -25.64 -24.17 35.29
N GLN A 187 -25.89 -22.93 34.87
CA GLN A 187 -25.33 -22.32 33.67
C GLN A 187 -23.86 -22.72 33.56
N SER A 188 -23.53 -23.45 32.50
CA SER A 188 -22.14 -23.67 32.14
C SER A 188 -21.46 -22.30 32.02
N PRO A 189 -20.29 -22.07 32.64
CA PRO A 189 -19.58 -20.80 32.48
C PRO A 189 -18.97 -20.79 31.07
N GLY A 190 -19.79 -20.47 30.06
CA GLY A 190 -19.49 -20.83 28.68
C GLY A 190 -20.35 -20.18 27.59
N SER A 191 -20.85 -18.96 27.78
CA SER A 191 -21.26 -18.10 26.65
C SER A 191 -20.52 -16.77 26.76
N LEU A 192 -19.86 -16.35 25.69
CA LEU A 192 -19.14 -15.09 25.58
C LEU A 192 -20.05 -14.04 24.91
N ASP A 193 -21.29 -13.89 25.38
CA ASP A 193 -22.22 -12.90 24.84
C ASP A 193 -21.64 -11.48 25.02
N GLY A 194 -21.34 -10.77 23.93
CA GLY A 194 -20.49 -9.58 23.96
C GLY A 194 -20.79 -8.52 22.89
N CYS A 195 -20.54 -7.25 23.26
CA CYS A 195 -20.51 -6.06 22.40
C CYS A 195 -19.31 -6.16 21.43
N TYR A 196 -19.53 -6.64 20.22
CA TYR A 196 -18.51 -6.74 19.17
C TYR A 196 -18.42 -5.45 18.37
N PHE A 197 -17.20 -4.96 18.16
CA PHE A 197 -16.94 -3.75 17.40
C PHE A 197 -17.13 -4.00 15.91
N SER A 198 -18.16 -3.37 15.33
CA SER A 198 -18.54 -3.63 13.95
C SER A 198 -17.72 -2.81 12.95
N PRO A 199 -16.94 -3.44 12.05
CA PRO A 199 -16.15 -2.74 11.05
C PRO A 199 -17.01 -1.95 10.06
N GLN A 200 -18.16 -2.51 9.66
CA GLN A 200 -19.10 -1.84 8.77
C GLN A 200 -19.66 -0.56 9.39
N LEU A 201 -20.14 -0.61 10.64
CA LEU A 201 -20.68 0.57 11.32
C LEU A 201 -19.60 1.64 11.56
N VAL A 202 -18.35 1.24 11.79
CA VAL A 202 -17.21 2.16 11.90
C VAL A 202 -16.92 2.83 10.54
N ALA A 203 -16.90 2.07 9.45
CA ALA A 203 -16.71 2.63 8.11
C ALA A 203 -17.86 3.57 7.71
N ASP A 204 -19.11 3.21 8.02
CA ASP A 204 -20.30 4.05 7.80
C ASP A 204 -20.23 5.36 8.57
N TRP A 205 -19.89 5.29 9.86
CA TRP A 205 -19.70 6.47 10.70
C TRP A 205 -18.60 7.36 10.12
N PHE A 206 -17.44 6.79 9.79
CA PHE A 206 -16.28 7.54 9.33
C PHE A 206 -16.57 8.28 8.01
N TRP A 207 -17.19 7.60 7.04
CA TRP A 207 -17.67 8.20 5.80
C TRP A 207 -18.58 9.41 6.07
N GLY A 208 -19.56 9.24 6.97
CA GLY A 208 -20.52 10.29 7.32
C GLY A 208 -19.89 11.53 7.97
N VAL A 209 -18.94 11.35 8.89
CA VAL A 209 -18.28 12.48 9.57
C VAL A 209 -17.26 13.18 8.68
N VAL A 210 -16.52 12.44 7.85
CA VAL A 210 -15.58 13.03 6.87
C VAL A 210 -16.35 13.85 5.84
N GLY A 211 -17.47 13.34 5.31
CA GLY A 211 -18.32 14.08 4.38
C GLY A 211 -18.78 15.42 4.94
N LYS A 212 -19.29 15.43 6.18
CA LYS A 212 -19.69 16.66 6.89
C LYS A 212 -18.52 17.63 7.10
N ALA A 213 -17.34 17.12 7.47
CA ALA A 213 -16.16 17.95 7.68
C ALA A 213 -15.67 18.59 6.37
N VAL A 214 -15.69 17.86 5.26
CA VAL A 214 -15.36 18.39 3.92
C VAL A 214 -16.36 19.47 3.50
N GLU A 215 -17.66 19.25 3.70
CA GLU A 215 -18.69 20.25 3.41
C GLU A 215 -18.49 21.53 4.22
N GLU A 216 -18.15 21.41 5.50
CA GLU A 216 -17.88 22.58 6.35
C GLU A 216 -16.64 23.35 5.88
N LEU A 217 -15.56 22.65 5.53
CA LEU A 217 -14.36 23.28 4.96
C LEU A 217 -14.65 23.96 3.61
N ARG A 218 -15.57 23.42 2.80
CA ARG A 218 -16.01 24.05 1.54
C ARG A 218 -16.77 25.38 1.76
N ARG A 219 -17.44 25.57 2.90
CA ARG A 219 -18.21 26.79 3.20
C ARG A 219 -17.33 28.00 3.49
N SER A 220 -16.11 27.78 3.95
CA SER A 220 -15.14 28.84 4.29
C SER A 220 -13.81 28.65 3.55
N PRO A 221 -13.81 28.74 2.20
CA PRO A 221 -12.61 28.51 1.42
C PRO A 221 -11.59 29.62 1.69
N GLN A 222 -10.36 29.25 2.02
CA GLN A 222 -9.26 30.20 2.13
C GLN A 222 -8.47 30.23 0.83
N ARG A 223 -7.90 31.39 0.48
CA ARG A 223 -7.11 31.49 -0.74
C ARG A 223 -5.87 30.61 -0.61
N GLY A 224 -5.68 29.69 -1.55
CA GLY A 224 -4.55 28.76 -1.57
C GLY A 224 -4.80 27.43 -0.84
N THR A 225 -5.99 27.20 -0.27
CA THR A 225 -6.33 25.86 0.26
C THR A 225 -6.68 24.91 -0.88
N PRO A 226 -6.32 23.61 -0.75
CA PRO A 226 -6.74 22.60 -1.70
C PRO A 226 -8.26 22.54 -1.86
N VAL A 227 -8.70 22.27 -3.08
CA VAL A 227 -10.12 22.11 -3.39
C VAL A 227 -10.46 20.61 -3.41
N PRO A 228 -11.36 20.13 -2.53
CA PRO A 228 -11.87 18.77 -2.64
C PRO A 228 -12.81 18.67 -3.85
N GLU A 229 -12.35 18.06 -4.94
CA GLU A 229 -13.13 17.88 -6.17
C GLU A 229 -14.13 16.73 -6.03
N ARG A 230 -13.65 15.60 -5.51
CA ARG A 230 -14.45 14.38 -5.34
C ARG A 230 -14.29 13.83 -3.94
N VAL A 231 -15.39 13.33 -3.39
CA VAL A 231 -15.44 12.59 -2.13
C VAL A 231 -16.39 11.43 -2.38
N GLU A 232 -15.87 10.22 -2.38
CA GLU A 232 -16.61 9.00 -2.76
C GLU A 232 -16.33 7.87 -1.78
N ARG A 233 -17.32 7.00 -1.61
CA ARG A 233 -17.18 5.80 -0.80
C ARG A 233 -16.87 4.62 -1.71
N ASN A 234 -15.77 3.92 -1.43
CA ASN A 234 -15.29 2.78 -2.18
C ASN A 234 -15.06 1.61 -1.21
N GLY A 235 -16.09 0.79 -1.00
CA GLY A 235 -16.12 -0.22 0.05
C GLY A 235 -15.89 0.39 1.44
N PRO A 236 -14.83 -0.01 2.17
CA PRO A 236 -14.48 0.59 3.46
C PRO A 236 -13.74 1.93 3.35
N LEU A 237 -13.33 2.33 2.15
CA LEU A 237 -12.55 3.55 1.94
C LEU A 237 -13.45 4.77 1.77
N THR A 238 -12.99 5.87 2.34
CA THR A 238 -13.43 7.22 1.97
C THR A 238 -12.35 7.82 1.07
N THR A 239 -12.59 7.86 -0.23
CA THR A 239 -11.64 8.36 -1.24
C THR A 239 -11.91 9.84 -1.50
N LEU A 240 -10.88 10.68 -1.34
CA LEU A 240 -10.93 12.10 -1.67
C LEU A 240 -9.96 12.42 -2.81
N VAL A 241 -10.39 13.24 -3.77
CA VAL A 241 -9.49 13.84 -4.76
C VAL A 241 -9.38 15.34 -4.46
N LEU A 242 -8.18 15.77 -4.12
CA LEU A 242 -7.86 17.17 -3.79
C LEU A 242 -7.06 17.80 -4.91
N THR A 243 -7.44 19.00 -5.34
CA THR A 243 -6.64 19.82 -6.25
C THR A 243 -5.88 20.85 -5.44
N ALA A 244 -4.55 20.71 -5.41
CA ALA A 244 -3.62 21.62 -4.76
C ALA A 244 -2.68 22.22 -5.82
N GLY A 245 -2.94 23.48 -6.20
CA GLY A 245 -2.20 24.13 -7.29
C GLY A 245 -2.44 23.41 -8.63
N THR A 246 -1.39 22.84 -9.20
CA THR A 246 -1.44 22.07 -10.45
C THR A 246 -1.57 20.57 -10.26
N SER A 247 -1.45 20.07 -9.02
CA SER A 247 -1.51 18.64 -8.72
C SER A 247 -2.88 18.22 -8.21
N ARG A 248 -3.37 17.10 -8.73
CA ARG A 248 -4.51 16.35 -8.20
C ARG A 248 -4.00 15.19 -7.36
N VAL A 249 -4.32 15.20 -6.07
CA VAL A 249 -3.86 14.23 -5.09
C VAL A 249 -5.05 13.42 -4.58
N LEU A 250 -5.02 12.11 -4.83
CA LEU A 250 -5.98 11.15 -4.32
C LEU A 250 -5.55 10.69 -2.91
N TYR A 251 -6.48 10.72 -1.97
CA TYR A 251 -6.32 10.14 -0.63
C TYR A 251 -7.37 9.07 -0.40
N ASP A 252 -6.92 7.84 -0.21
CA ASP A 252 -7.73 6.74 0.29
C ASP A 252 -7.66 6.73 1.83
N LEU A 253 -8.74 7.15 2.50
CA LEU A 253 -8.81 7.18 3.97
C LEU A 253 -9.50 5.91 4.48
N LEU A 254 -8.83 5.17 5.36
CA LEU A 254 -9.33 3.92 5.94
C LEU A 254 -9.39 4.01 7.47
N PRO A 255 -10.57 3.93 8.10
CA PRO A 255 -10.67 3.84 9.54
C PRO A 255 -10.19 2.45 10.00
N VAL A 256 -9.28 2.41 10.97
CA VAL A 256 -8.68 1.16 11.46
C VAL A 256 -8.70 1.08 12.99
N VAL A 257 -8.47 -0.12 13.53
CA VAL A 257 -8.04 -0.28 14.93
C VAL A 257 -6.54 -0.49 14.95
N SER A 258 -5.82 0.31 15.74
CA SER A 258 -4.37 0.24 15.86
C SER A 258 -3.96 -0.51 17.13
N PHE A 259 -3.02 -1.43 17.01
CA PHE A 259 -2.45 -2.21 18.10
C PHE A 259 -0.95 -1.94 18.22
N ARG A 260 -0.45 -1.85 19.46
CA ARG A 260 0.98 -1.94 19.75
C ARG A 260 1.37 -3.39 20.04
N GLY A 261 2.55 -3.80 19.58
CA GLY A 261 3.08 -5.16 19.74
C GLY A 261 2.63 -6.15 18.68
N TRP A 262 3.09 -7.40 18.79
CA TRP A 262 2.89 -8.44 17.80
C TRP A 262 1.79 -9.43 18.18
N PRO A 263 0.86 -9.78 17.28
CA PRO A 263 -0.23 -10.69 17.61
C PRO A 263 0.27 -12.12 17.75
N ALA A 264 -0.29 -12.87 18.70
CA ALA A 264 0.12 -14.25 19.00
C ALA A 264 0.07 -15.17 17.77
N VAL A 265 -0.94 -14.98 16.90
CA VAL A 265 -1.12 -15.77 15.67
C VAL A 265 0.00 -15.57 14.63
N ALA A 266 0.75 -14.46 14.72
CA ALA A 266 1.87 -14.15 13.84
C ALA A 266 3.24 -14.47 14.48
N GLN A 267 3.29 -15.03 15.69
CA GLN A 267 4.55 -15.32 16.38
C GLN A 267 5.43 -16.31 15.60
N GLY A 268 4.82 -17.23 14.86
CA GLY A 268 5.55 -18.17 14.00
C GLY A 268 6.41 -17.46 12.94
N TRP A 269 6.02 -16.27 12.49
CA TRP A 269 6.78 -15.48 11.52
C TRP A 269 8.17 -15.11 12.06
N LEU A 270 8.31 -14.83 13.36
CA LEU A 270 9.59 -14.47 13.97
C LEU A 270 10.60 -15.64 14.04
N THR A 271 10.17 -16.86 13.76
CA THR A 271 11.04 -18.04 13.82
C THR A 271 11.90 -18.23 12.56
N ALA A 272 11.65 -17.44 11.51
CA ALA A 272 12.36 -17.50 10.24
C ALA A 272 13.19 -16.23 9.95
N ASN A 273 14.09 -16.30 8.97
CA ASN A 273 15.00 -15.20 8.65
C ASN A 273 14.37 -14.24 7.63
N HIS A 274 13.75 -13.17 8.13
CA HIS A 274 13.06 -12.15 7.31
C HIS A 274 13.81 -10.81 7.21
N PHE A 275 15.02 -10.73 7.77
CA PHE A 275 15.81 -9.51 7.85
C PHE A 275 16.98 -9.55 6.85
N TRP A 276 16.67 -9.40 5.56
CA TRP A 276 17.58 -9.74 4.46
C TRP A 276 18.84 -8.87 4.38
N ASP A 277 18.77 -7.63 4.83
CA ASP A 277 19.91 -6.71 4.86
C ASP A 277 20.56 -6.58 6.25
N GLY A 278 19.97 -7.22 7.27
CA GLY A 278 20.42 -7.20 8.66
C GLY A 278 20.35 -5.83 9.34
N LYS A 279 19.71 -4.82 8.75
CA LYS A 279 19.65 -3.46 9.32
C LYS A 279 18.40 -3.21 10.14
N ILE A 280 17.28 -3.82 9.78
CA ILE A 280 16.04 -3.73 10.55
C ILE A 280 16.17 -4.62 11.79
N THR A 281 15.93 -4.03 12.95
CA THR A 281 15.80 -4.79 14.20
C THR A 281 14.45 -5.49 14.27
N GLU A 282 14.37 -6.62 14.98
CA GLU A 282 13.11 -7.34 15.17
C GLU A 282 12.06 -6.41 15.80
N GLU A 283 12.47 -5.61 16.79
CA GLU A 283 11.64 -4.64 17.50
C GLU A 283 11.02 -3.57 16.58
N GLU A 284 11.78 -3.08 15.60
CA GLU A 284 11.26 -2.15 14.59
C GLU A 284 10.21 -2.81 13.69
N ALA A 285 10.46 -4.04 13.26
CA ALA A 285 9.58 -4.78 12.37
C ALA A 285 8.27 -5.19 13.05
N ILE A 286 8.27 -5.50 14.35
CA ILE A 286 7.08 -6.00 15.06
C ILE A 286 6.38 -4.95 15.96
N SER A 287 6.65 -3.67 15.72
CA SER A 287 6.16 -2.56 16.56
C SER A 287 4.64 -2.45 16.71
N GLY A 288 3.86 -2.99 15.77
CA GLY A 288 2.40 -3.00 15.84
C GLY A 288 1.72 -3.55 14.61
N PHE A 289 0.41 -3.75 14.72
CA PHE A 289 -0.45 -4.19 13.62
C PHE A 289 -1.77 -3.42 13.63
N TYR A 290 -2.55 -3.59 12.57
CA TYR A 290 -3.84 -2.97 12.39
C TYR A 290 -4.92 -4.01 12.19
N LEU A 291 -6.14 -3.63 12.51
CA LEU A 291 -7.35 -4.29 12.04
C LEU A 291 -8.01 -3.39 10.99
N LEU A 292 -8.15 -3.93 9.77
CA LEU A 292 -8.84 -3.29 8.66
C LEU A 292 -10.31 -3.71 8.63
N PRO A 293 -11.24 -2.82 8.26
CA PRO A 293 -12.65 -3.13 8.10
C PRO A 293 -12.90 -3.93 6.82
N CYS A 294 -12.36 -5.16 6.78
CA CYS A 294 -12.41 -6.06 5.63
C CYS A 294 -12.79 -7.46 6.11
N CYS A 295 -13.80 -8.01 5.44
CA CYS A 295 -14.37 -9.32 5.74
C CYS A 295 -13.63 -10.42 4.99
N ALA A 296 -13.72 -11.67 5.48
CA ALA A 296 -13.36 -12.81 4.66
C ALA A 296 -14.30 -12.88 3.44
N ALA A 297 -13.76 -13.21 2.27
CA ALA A 297 -14.52 -13.25 1.03
C ALA A 297 -15.51 -14.44 0.97
N LEU A 298 -15.21 -15.51 1.71
CA LEU A 298 -16.03 -16.72 1.81
C LEU A 298 -16.55 -16.84 3.25
N GLU A 299 -17.88 -16.98 3.40
CA GLU A 299 -18.56 -17.26 4.69
C GLU A 299 -18.31 -16.24 5.82
N GLY A 300 -17.68 -15.11 5.51
CA GLY A 300 -17.38 -14.07 6.48
C GLY A 300 -18.60 -13.24 6.91
N ARG A 301 -18.49 -12.62 8.08
CA ARG A 301 -19.50 -11.71 8.64
C ARG A 301 -19.01 -10.26 8.56
N PRO A 302 -19.41 -9.48 7.54
CA PRO A 302 -18.86 -8.13 7.30
C PRO A 302 -19.17 -7.14 8.42
N ASP A 303 -20.18 -7.44 9.21
CA ASP A 303 -20.60 -6.73 10.40
C ASP A 303 -19.71 -6.99 11.63
N ARG A 304 -18.84 -8.01 11.63
CA ARG A 304 -18.02 -8.41 12.79
C ARG A 304 -16.54 -8.62 12.49
N GLU A 305 -16.22 -9.01 11.26
CA GLU A 305 -14.87 -9.43 10.90
C GLU A 305 -13.97 -8.27 10.53
N TRP A 306 -12.86 -8.20 11.25
CA TRP A 306 -11.72 -7.37 10.92
C TRP A 306 -10.60 -8.23 10.36
N ARG A 307 -9.88 -7.72 9.35
CA ARG A 307 -8.68 -8.35 8.81
C ARG A 307 -7.43 -7.80 9.48
N LEU A 308 -6.49 -8.67 9.85
CA LEU A 308 -5.18 -8.26 10.36
C LEU A 308 -4.33 -7.67 9.22
N ALA A 309 -3.65 -6.56 9.49
CA ALA A 309 -2.71 -5.93 8.56
C ALA A 309 -1.43 -5.47 9.26
N PHE A 310 -0.31 -5.70 8.60
CA PHE A 310 1.03 -5.47 9.15
C PHE A 310 1.72 -4.29 8.47
N SER A 311 0.96 -3.24 8.14
CA SER A 311 1.41 -2.13 7.30
C SER A 311 2.62 -1.38 7.88
N ARG A 312 2.79 -1.32 9.21
CA ARG A 312 4.00 -0.76 9.84
C ARG A 312 5.23 -1.60 9.50
N SER A 313 5.12 -2.92 9.62
CA SER A 313 6.18 -3.88 9.29
C SER A 313 6.53 -3.83 7.81
N GLU A 314 5.53 -3.79 6.93
CA GLU A 314 5.73 -3.64 5.48
C GLU A 314 6.52 -2.37 5.14
N VAL A 315 6.25 -1.25 5.81
CA VAL A 315 7.00 0.01 5.61
C VAL A 315 8.46 -0.15 6.03
N GLN A 316 8.75 -0.87 7.12
CA GLN A 316 10.14 -1.13 7.49
C GLN A 316 10.82 -1.99 6.44
N LEU A 317 10.23 -3.15 6.12
CA LEU A 317 10.79 -4.10 5.14
C LEU A 317 11.03 -3.45 3.77
N LYS A 318 10.15 -2.53 3.34
CA LYS A 318 10.31 -1.80 2.08
C LYS A 318 11.65 -1.05 1.99
N LYS A 319 12.19 -0.57 3.11
CA LYS A 319 13.49 0.15 3.14
C LYS A 319 14.68 -0.74 2.80
N CYS A 320 14.51 -2.04 2.96
CA CYS A 320 15.57 -3.04 2.84
C CYS A 320 15.47 -3.89 1.57
N ILE A 321 14.46 -3.63 0.73
CA ILE A 321 14.33 -4.27 -0.58
C ILE A 321 15.52 -3.86 -1.45
N PRO A 322 16.29 -4.81 -2.00
CA PRO A 322 17.37 -4.51 -2.93
C PRO A 322 16.88 -3.77 -4.17
N HIS A 323 17.64 -2.77 -4.61
CA HIS A 323 17.20 -1.86 -5.68
C HIS A 323 16.78 -2.58 -6.99
N PRO A 324 17.51 -3.59 -7.51
CA PRO A 324 17.07 -4.32 -8.71
C PRO A 324 15.72 -5.02 -8.51
N MET A 325 15.45 -5.50 -7.31
CA MET A 325 14.18 -6.15 -6.97
C MET A 325 13.04 -5.13 -6.85
N ALA A 326 13.29 -3.95 -6.26
CA ALA A 326 12.31 -2.87 -6.21
C ALA A 326 11.90 -2.40 -7.62
N GLN A 327 12.88 -2.24 -8.52
CA GLN A 327 12.65 -1.91 -9.93
C GLN A 327 11.81 -2.98 -10.65
N ALA A 328 12.18 -4.25 -10.46
CA ALA A 328 11.43 -5.38 -11.01
C ALA A 328 9.97 -5.41 -10.51
N PHE A 329 9.75 -5.19 -9.21
CA PHE A 329 8.41 -5.12 -8.63
C PHE A 329 7.58 -3.97 -9.21
N GLN A 330 8.14 -2.77 -9.34
CA GLN A 330 7.44 -1.61 -9.91
C GLN A 330 7.00 -1.89 -11.35
N ALA A 331 7.91 -2.43 -12.17
CA ALA A 331 7.58 -2.80 -13.53
C ALA A 331 6.54 -3.93 -13.60
N ALA A 332 6.66 -4.95 -12.75
CA ALA A 332 5.71 -6.05 -12.66
C ALA A 332 4.31 -5.55 -12.29
N ARG A 333 4.23 -4.66 -11.28
CA ARG A 333 2.98 -4.01 -10.85
C ARG A 333 2.35 -3.25 -12.02
N ALA A 334 3.09 -2.40 -12.72
CA ALA A 334 2.56 -1.59 -13.81
C ALA A 334 1.94 -2.46 -14.94
N VAL A 335 2.62 -3.53 -15.35
CA VAL A 335 2.09 -4.43 -16.39
C VAL A 335 0.91 -5.27 -15.90
N ILE A 336 0.93 -5.72 -14.64
CA ILE A 336 -0.15 -6.50 -14.03
C ILE A 336 -1.40 -5.64 -13.84
N SER A 337 -1.28 -4.44 -13.25
CA SER A 337 -2.40 -3.53 -13.00
C SER A 337 -3.20 -3.26 -14.28
N ARG A 338 -2.51 -3.10 -15.41
CA ARG A 338 -3.16 -2.94 -16.72
C ARG A 338 -3.97 -4.18 -17.14
N LEU A 339 -3.38 -5.37 -17.02
CA LEU A 339 -4.03 -6.62 -17.41
C LEU A 339 -5.22 -6.99 -16.53
N LEU A 340 -5.16 -6.60 -15.26
CA LEU A 340 -6.20 -6.88 -14.26
C LEU A 340 -7.26 -5.78 -14.17
N SER A 341 -7.10 -4.66 -14.88
CA SER A 341 -8.04 -3.54 -14.84
C SER A 341 -9.47 -3.96 -15.17
N ARG A 342 -9.67 -4.82 -16.18
CA ARG A 342 -10.99 -5.34 -16.60
C ARG A 342 -10.95 -6.77 -17.17
N PRO A 343 -11.82 -7.70 -16.72
CA PRO A 343 -12.54 -7.65 -15.45
C PRO A 343 -11.56 -7.74 -14.28
N ARG A 344 -11.90 -7.08 -13.17
CA ARG A 344 -11.26 -7.34 -11.87
C ARG A 344 -11.68 -8.75 -11.47
N ALA A 345 -10.71 -9.60 -11.19
CA ALA A 345 -10.93 -11.04 -11.00
C ALA A 345 -10.34 -11.50 -9.66
N GLY A 346 -10.58 -10.71 -8.61
CA GLY A 346 -10.08 -10.97 -7.25
C GLY A 346 -8.56 -10.84 -7.04
N LEU A 347 -7.76 -10.67 -8.10
CA LEU A 347 -6.31 -10.48 -8.01
C LEU A 347 -5.97 -8.99 -7.85
N SER A 348 -5.27 -8.67 -6.76
CA SER A 348 -4.74 -7.34 -6.42
C SER A 348 -3.22 -7.28 -6.58
N PRO A 349 -2.62 -6.10 -6.88
CA PRO A 349 -1.17 -5.91 -6.83
C PRO A 349 -0.55 -6.21 -5.45
N TYR A 350 -1.35 -6.28 -4.38
CA TYR A 350 -0.87 -6.68 -3.06
C TYR A 350 -0.28 -8.10 -3.06
N HIS A 351 -0.86 -9.05 -3.83
CA HIS A 351 -0.33 -10.41 -3.96
C HIS A 351 1.10 -10.41 -4.54
N LEU A 352 1.36 -9.54 -5.51
CA LEU A 352 2.70 -9.37 -6.08
C LEU A 352 3.68 -8.82 -5.03
N ARG A 353 3.23 -7.94 -4.13
CA ARG A 353 4.07 -7.43 -3.04
C ARG A 353 4.38 -8.54 -2.04
N THR A 354 3.42 -9.40 -1.73
CA THR A 354 3.68 -10.58 -0.90
C THR A 354 4.71 -11.50 -1.55
N LEU A 355 4.63 -11.73 -2.85
CA LEU A 355 5.62 -12.53 -3.59
C LEU A 355 7.00 -11.87 -3.62
N LEU A 356 7.06 -10.53 -3.68
CA LEU A 356 8.29 -9.78 -3.52
C LEU A 356 8.95 -10.06 -2.16
N PHE A 357 8.20 -10.02 -1.06
CA PHE A 357 8.74 -10.34 0.26
C PHE A 357 9.24 -11.80 0.32
N TRP A 358 8.46 -12.75 -0.17
CA TRP A 358 8.88 -14.16 -0.25
C TRP A 358 10.10 -14.40 -1.15
N ALA A 359 10.22 -13.67 -2.25
CA ALA A 359 11.37 -13.77 -3.14
C ALA A 359 12.64 -13.26 -2.46
N CYS A 360 12.54 -12.22 -1.64
CA CYS A 360 13.67 -11.72 -0.86
C CYS A 360 14.10 -12.66 0.28
N ASP A 361 13.18 -13.41 0.89
CA ASP A 361 13.54 -14.51 1.81
C ASP A 361 14.25 -15.67 1.08
N ARG A 362 13.75 -16.01 -0.11
CA ARG A 362 14.13 -17.24 -0.83
C ARG A 362 15.43 -17.10 -1.63
N LEU A 363 15.71 -15.92 -2.19
CA LEU A 363 16.82 -15.71 -3.12
C LEU A 363 18.10 -15.25 -2.41
N PRO A 364 19.30 -15.67 -2.88
CA PRO A 364 20.55 -15.23 -2.29
C PRO A 364 20.72 -13.69 -2.36
N PRO A 365 21.18 -13.01 -1.29
CA PRO A 365 21.40 -11.56 -1.30
C PRO A 365 22.34 -11.08 -2.42
N ALA A 366 23.35 -11.89 -2.76
CA ALA A 366 24.29 -11.61 -3.85
C ALA A 366 23.61 -11.59 -5.23
N TYR A 367 22.54 -12.38 -5.42
CA TYR A 367 21.74 -12.37 -6.64
C TYR A 367 20.80 -11.15 -6.68
N LEU A 368 20.10 -10.89 -5.58
CA LEU A 368 19.17 -9.76 -5.46
C LEU A 368 19.85 -8.39 -5.62
N SER A 369 21.12 -8.30 -5.22
CA SER A 369 21.93 -7.07 -5.28
C SER A 369 22.97 -7.10 -6.41
N SER A 370 22.82 -8.03 -7.37
CA SER A 370 23.77 -8.15 -8.47
C SER A 370 23.79 -6.86 -9.32
N PRO A 371 24.98 -6.32 -9.64
CA PRO A 371 25.10 -5.15 -10.51
C PRO A 371 24.97 -5.49 -12.00
N GLU A 372 24.72 -6.76 -12.35
CA GLU A 372 24.52 -7.17 -13.75
C GLU A 372 23.32 -6.45 -14.37
N PRO A 373 23.45 -5.92 -15.61
CA PRO A 373 22.39 -5.16 -16.26
C PRO A 373 21.13 -6.00 -16.52
N GLU A 374 21.24 -7.32 -16.62
CA GLU A 374 20.11 -8.23 -16.85
C GLU A 374 19.30 -8.54 -15.58
N THR A 375 19.81 -8.18 -14.39
CA THR A 375 19.20 -8.56 -13.10
C THR A 375 17.76 -8.08 -12.93
N PRO A 376 17.40 -6.81 -13.21
CA PRO A 376 16.01 -6.35 -13.10
C PRO A 376 15.05 -7.15 -13.99
N ALA A 377 15.45 -7.52 -15.21
CA ALA A 377 14.65 -8.37 -16.09
C ALA A 377 14.46 -9.77 -15.51
N ARG A 378 15.54 -10.44 -15.03
CA ARG A 378 15.41 -11.78 -14.44
C ARG A 378 14.48 -11.77 -13.23
N LEU A 379 14.58 -10.76 -12.37
CA LEU A 379 13.73 -10.61 -11.19
C LEU A 379 12.27 -10.32 -11.57
N LEU A 380 12.02 -9.46 -12.56
CA LEU A 380 10.68 -9.19 -13.11
C LEU A 380 10.03 -10.48 -13.60
N LEU A 381 10.73 -11.25 -14.44
CA LEU A 381 10.22 -12.49 -15.00
C LEU A 381 9.97 -13.53 -13.91
N GLY A 382 10.85 -13.62 -12.91
CA GLY A 382 10.68 -14.49 -11.75
C GLY A 382 9.42 -14.16 -10.93
N LEU A 383 9.16 -12.86 -10.65
CA LEU A 383 7.94 -12.44 -9.95
C LEU A 383 6.66 -12.79 -10.73
N LEU A 384 6.70 -12.65 -12.06
CA LEU A 384 5.56 -13.01 -12.92
C LEU A 384 5.34 -14.53 -12.96
N ASP A 385 6.41 -15.32 -12.91
CA ASP A 385 6.33 -16.78 -12.86
C ASP A 385 5.83 -17.27 -11.49
N ASP A 386 6.30 -16.68 -10.39
CA ASP A 386 5.79 -16.94 -9.04
C ASP A 386 4.28 -16.62 -8.96
N LEU A 387 3.86 -15.48 -9.52
CA LEU A 387 2.46 -15.11 -9.57
C LEU A 387 1.63 -16.12 -10.38
N ALA A 388 2.14 -16.56 -11.54
CA ALA A 388 1.48 -17.57 -12.36
C ALA A 388 1.34 -18.89 -11.59
N HIS A 389 2.37 -19.30 -10.87
CA HIS A 389 2.35 -20.49 -10.03
C HIS A 389 1.27 -20.39 -8.93
N CYS A 390 1.22 -19.27 -8.21
CA CYS A 390 0.22 -19.02 -7.18
C CYS A 390 -1.20 -19.03 -7.72
N ILE A 391 -1.45 -18.42 -8.90
CA ILE A 391 -2.78 -18.41 -9.52
C ILE A 391 -3.21 -19.81 -9.93
N LEU A 392 -2.33 -20.58 -10.58
CA LEU A 392 -2.64 -21.95 -11.02
C LEU A 392 -2.87 -22.90 -9.85
N GLY A 393 -2.12 -22.73 -8.76
CA GLY A 393 -2.33 -23.47 -7.51
C GLY A 393 -3.44 -22.92 -6.63
N LYS A 394 -4.03 -21.76 -6.98
CA LYS A 394 -4.92 -20.95 -6.12
C LYS A 394 -4.38 -20.80 -4.70
N HIS A 395 -3.07 -20.65 -4.59
CA HIS A 395 -2.39 -20.60 -3.31
C HIS A 395 -1.31 -19.51 -3.31
N CYS A 396 -1.56 -18.46 -2.52
CA CYS A 396 -0.58 -17.42 -2.21
C CYS A 396 -0.58 -17.19 -0.70
N PRO A 397 0.40 -17.74 0.05
CA PRO A 397 0.46 -17.57 1.50
C PRO A 397 0.76 -16.10 1.85
N ASN A 398 0.01 -15.53 2.78
CA ASN A 398 0.31 -14.21 3.32
C ASN A 398 1.71 -14.20 3.97
N TYR A 399 2.45 -13.11 3.80
CA TYR A 399 3.85 -13.05 4.26
C TYR A 399 3.98 -13.16 5.79
N PHE A 400 3.12 -12.46 6.54
CA PHE A 400 3.16 -12.44 8.01
C PHE A 400 2.33 -13.54 8.65
N LEU A 401 1.37 -14.10 7.91
CA LEU A 401 0.50 -15.19 8.33
C LEU A 401 0.49 -16.29 7.25
N PRO A 402 1.54 -17.11 7.11
CA PRO A 402 1.66 -18.09 6.02
C PRO A 402 0.51 -19.11 5.94
N GLN A 403 -0.20 -19.34 7.04
CA GLN A 403 -1.42 -20.15 7.11
C GLN A 403 -2.63 -19.51 6.40
N CYS A 404 -2.59 -18.22 6.08
CA CYS A 404 -3.63 -17.51 5.36
C CYS A 404 -3.36 -17.56 3.86
N ASN A 405 -4.18 -18.30 3.11
CA ASN A 405 -4.15 -18.30 1.67
C ASN A 405 -4.95 -17.12 1.10
N MET A 406 -4.26 -16.13 0.54
CA MET A 406 -4.89 -14.93 -0.01
C MET A 406 -5.64 -15.17 -1.33
N LEU A 407 -5.48 -16.34 -1.97
CA LEU A 407 -6.16 -16.68 -3.23
C LEU A 407 -7.28 -17.71 -3.04
N GLU A 408 -7.66 -18.00 -1.80
CA GLU A 408 -8.70 -18.99 -1.47
C GLU A 408 -10.07 -18.63 -2.10
N HIS A 409 -10.36 -17.34 -2.25
CA HIS A 409 -11.60 -16.84 -2.85
C HIS A 409 -11.66 -16.97 -4.38
N LEU A 410 -10.54 -17.28 -5.05
CA LEU A 410 -10.53 -17.37 -6.51
C LEU A 410 -11.29 -18.61 -7.00
N SER A 411 -12.35 -18.40 -7.77
CA SER A 411 -13.00 -19.48 -8.52
C SER A 411 -12.06 -20.06 -9.60
N ASP A 412 -12.27 -21.31 -9.99
CA ASP A 412 -11.48 -21.95 -11.05
C ASP A 412 -11.56 -21.18 -12.37
N SER A 413 -12.74 -20.66 -12.71
CA SER A 413 -12.93 -19.82 -13.89
C SER A 413 -12.14 -18.52 -13.83
N ALA A 414 -12.12 -17.85 -12.66
CA ALA A 414 -11.35 -16.62 -12.47
C ALA A 414 -9.84 -16.91 -12.52
N ALA A 415 -9.38 -17.95 -11.81
CA ALA A 415 -7.99 -18.37 -11.83
C ALA A 415 -7.51 -18.70 -13.25
N LEU A 416 -8.29 -19.47 -14.03
CA LEU A 416 -7.96 -19.78 -15.43
C LEU A 416 -7.94 -18.53 -16.32
N LEU A 417 -8.88 -17.60 -16.14
CA LEU A 417 -8.90 -16.34 -16.89
C LEU A 417 -7.64 -15.52 -16.64
N VAL A 418 -7.27 -15.33 -15.37
CA VAL A 418 -6.10 -14.55 -14.98
C VAL A 418 -4.81 -15.26 -15.39
N ALA A 419 -4.72 -16.58 -15.23
CA ALA A 419 -3.58 -17.37 -15.69
C ALA A 419 -3.36 -17.24 -17.20
N ARG A 420 -4.43 -17.23 -18.01
CA ARG A 420 -4.33 -16.99 -19.46
C ARG A 420 -3.81 -15.60 -19.79
N LYS A 421 -4.30 -14.57 -19.10
CA LYS A 421 -3.81 -13.18 -19.27
C LYS A 421 -2.32 -13.09 -18.92
N LEU A 422 -1.90 -13.70 -17.81
CA LEU A 422 -0.50 -13.68 -17.38
C LEU A 422 0.40 -14.52 -18.29
N ALA A 423 -0.10 -15.64 -18.83
CA ALA A 423 0.61 -16.42 -19.83
C ALA A 423 0.83 -15.64 -21.13
N HIS A 424 -0.17 -14.84 -21.55
CA HIS A 424 -0.03 -13.94 -22.69
C HIS A 424 1.04 -12.87 -22.43
N LEU A 425 1.02 -12.23 -21.25
CA LEU A 425 2.10 -11.31 -20.84
C LEU A 425 3.45 -12.00 -20.93
N ARG A 426 3.58 -13.20 -20.33
CA ARG A 426 4.87 -13.90 -20.29
C ARG A 426 5.36 -14.40 -21.64
N SER A 427 4.50 -14.47 -22.65
CA SER A 427 4.89 -14.77 -24.03
C SER A 427 5.56 -13.59 -24.74
N ASP A 428 5.25 -12.35 -24.35
CA ASP A 428 5.90 -11.13 -24.86
C ASP A 428 5.95 -10.02 -23.78
N PRO A 429 6.84 -10.17 -22.78
CA PRO A 429 6.99 -9.18 -21.72
C PRO A 429 7.52 -7.83 -22.24
N ALA A 430 8.25 -7.83 -23.36
CA ALA A 430 8.84 -6.63 -23.94
C ALA A 430 7.79 -5.69 -24.53
N GLU A 431 6.76 -6.24 -25.19
CA GLU A 431 5.61 -5.47 -25.67
C GLU A 431 4.83 -4.86 -24.51
N HIS A 432 4.52 -5.66 -23.48
CA HIS A 432 3.75 -5.19 -22.33
C HIS A 432 4.48 -4.07 -21.55
N LEU A 433 5.80 -4.19 -21.37
CA LEU A 433 6.62 -3.12 -20.79
C LEU A 433 6.62 -1.87 -21.66
N ARG A 434 6.76 -2.01 -22.99
CA ARG A 434 6.72 -0.86 -23.90
C ARG A 434 5.37 -0.14 -23.82
N ALA A 435 4.29 -0.91 -23.70
CA ALA A 435 2.95 -0.38 -23.57
C ALA A 435 2.75 0.35 -22.22
N ALA A 436 3.33 -0.17 -21.13
CA ALA A 436 3.35 0.50 -19.83
C ALA A 436 4.17 1.80 -19.85
N VAL A 437 5.36 1.79 -20.44
CA VAL A 437 6.21 2.98 -20.66
C VAL A 437 5.46 4.05 -21.46
N GLY A 438 4.79 3.65 -22.55
CA GLY A 438 3.98 4.57 -23.36
C GLY A 438 2.87 5.25 -22.56
N GLN A 439 2.19 4.51 -21.70
CA GLN A 439 1.15 5.04 -20.82
C GLN A 439 1.72 5.99 -19.75
N ALA A 440 2.84 5.64 -19.11
CA ALA A 440 3.50 6.50 -18.14
C ALA A 440 3.92 7.84 -18.77
N ARG A 441 4.46 7.80 -20.00
CA ARG A 441 4.77 9.02 -20.78
C ARG A 441 3.53 9.86 -21.07
N GLN A 442 2.43 9.24 -21.48
CA GLN A 442 1.17 9.93 -21.75
C GLN A 442 0.60 10.59 -20.49
N ALA A 443 0.60 9.90 -19.35
CA ALA A 443 0.18 10.48 -18.07
C ALA A 443 1.03 11.71 -17.69
N GLY A 444 2.34 11.63 -17.88
CA GLY A 444 3.25 12.77 -17.66
C GLY A 444 3.07 13.92 -18.66
N GLN A 445 2.56 13.67 -19.87
CA GLN A 445 2.20 14.72 -20.84
C GLN A 445 0.91 15.42 -20.41
N LEU A 446 -0.14 14.68 -20.06
CA LEU A 446 -1.41 15.23 -19.59
C LEU A 446 -1.22 16.14 -18.37
N LYS A 447 -0.37 15.72 -17.41
CA LYS A 447 -0.01 16.56 -16.25
C LYS A 447 0.63 17.89 -16.67
N ARG A 448 1.55 17.87 -17.63
CA ARG A 448 2.22 19.08 -18.13
C ARG A 448 1.28 20.00 -18.90
N GLU A 449 0.37 19.45 -19.70
CA GLU A 449 -0.65 20.21 -20.42
C GLU A 449 -1.62 20.90 -19.44
N ALA A 450 -2.08 20.18 -18.41
CA ALA A 450 -2.93 20.74 -17.36
C ALA A 450 -2.22 21.87 -16.58
N ALA A 451 -0.92 21.70 -16.28
CA ALA A 451 -0.10 22.74 -15.66
C ALA A 451 0.08 23.98 -16.58
N GLY A 452 0.30 23.75 -17.88
CA GLY A 452 0.46 24.82 -18.88
C GLY A 452 -0.82 25.62 -19.15
N SER A 453 -2.00 24.99 -19.05
CA SER A 453 -3.29 25.71 -19.15
C SER A 453 -3.57 26.62 -17.95
N ASN A 454 -2.94 26.38 -16.80
CA ASN A 454 -3.06 27.19 -15.59
C ASN A 454 -2.12 28.42 -15.56
N GLY A 455 -1.54 28.81 -16.70
CA GLY A 455 -0.96 30.14 -16.90
C GLY A 455 0.43 30.37 -16.27
N HIS A 456 1.17 29.33 -15.90
CA HIS A 456 2.61 29.45 -15.70
C HIS A 456 3.33 28.86 -16.91
N ALA A 457 3.82 29.75 -17.77
CA ALA A 457 4.63 29.36 -18.91
C ALA A 457 5.87 28.58 -18.42
N PRO A 458 6.23 27.45 -19.07
CA PRO A 458 7.49 26.79 -18.79
C PRO A 458 8.61 27.73 -19.26
N SER A 459 9.50 28.13 -18.35
CA SER A 459 10.73 28.82 -18.72
C SER A 459 11.51 27.95 -19.71
N PRO A 460 11.82 28.43 -20.93
CA PRO A 460 12.59 27.66 -21.89
C PRO A 460 14.04 27.50 -21.40
N GLY A 461 14.64 26.40 -21.82
CA GLY A 461 15.90 25.86 -21.30
C GLY A 461 17.04 26.85 -21.11
N HIS A 462 17.86 26.50 -20.12
CA HIS A 462 19.15 27.11 -19.78
C HIS A 462 19.93 27.57 -21.01
N SER A 463 20.01 28.89 -21.18
CA SER A 463 21.16 29.56 -21.78
C SER A 463 22.06 30.01 -20.62
N PRO A 464 23.39 29.85 -20.69
CA PRO A 464 24.28 30.27 -19.62
C PRO A 464 24.60 31.74 -19.82
N ASP A 465 23.68 32.64 -19.44
CA ASP A 465 24.09 34.02 -19.16
C ASP A 465 23.20 34.69 -18.12
N GLY A 466 23.84 35.49 -17.28
CA GLY A 466 23.41 35.80 -15.91
C GLY A 466 22.11 36.57 -15.74
N GLY A 467 21.39 36.24 -14.66
CA GLY A 467 20.51 37.17 -13.94
C GLY A 467 19.17 36.60 -13.46
N ARG A 468 19.00 36.58 -12.13
CA ARG A 468 17.76 36.43 -11.31
C ARG A 468 17.43 35.04 -10.73
N GLY A 469 18.13 34.66 -9.66
CA GLY A 469 17.65 33.72 -8.64
C GLY A 469 16.82 34.44 -7.57
N GLN A 470 15.51 34.56 -7.76
CA GLN A 470 14.60 35.16 -6.76
C GLN A 470 13.27 34.40 -6.56
N PRO A 471 12.67 33.71 -7.55
CA PRO A 471 11.45 32.94 -7.33
C PRO A 471 11.72 31.64 -6.56
N ASP A 472 12.72 30.87 -6.98
CA ASP A 472 13.09 29.58 -6.36
C ASP A 472 13.63 29.77 -4.94
N ASP A 473 14.44 30.80 -4.70
CA ASP A 473 14.93 31.11 -3.35
C ASP A 473 13.79 31.44 -2.37
N ARG A 474 12.72 32.10 -2.84
CA ARG A 474 11.54 32.40 -2.00
C ARG A 474 10.68 31.16 -1.75
N LEU A 475 10.55 30.28 -2.74
CA LEU A 475 9.85 29.01 -2.60
C LEU A 475 10.58 28.09 -1.63
N ALA A 476 11.90 27.96 -1.80
CA ALA A 476 12.78 27.21 -0.91
C ALA A 476 12.76 27.78 0.53
N GLN A 477 12.79 29.10 0.70
CA GLN A 477 12.64 29.75 2.02
C GLN A 477 11.27 29.47 2.65
N ARG A 478 10.18 29.47 1.88
CA ARG A 478 8.85 29.10 2.39
C ARG A 478 8.78 27.63 2.81
N LEU A 479 9.35 26.74 2.02
CA LEU A 479 9.46 25.31 2.37
C LEU A 479 10.27 25.15 3.66
N GLN A 480 11.40 25.84 3.79
CA GLN A 480 12.23 25.81 4.99
C GLN A 480 11.50 26.35 6.22
N GLN A 481 10.74 27.45 6.07
CA GLN A 481 9.92 28.02 7.14
C GLN A 481 8.83 27.03 7.61
N LEU A 482 8.09 26.41 6.68
CA LEU A 482 7.06 25.41 6.99
C LEU A 482 7.64 24.18 7.73
N VAL A 483 8.86 23.78 7.37
CA VAL A 483 9.59 22.69 8.04
C VAL A 483 10.01 23.09 9.46
N THR A 484 10.47 24.32 9.67
CA THR A 484 10.88 24.81 11.00
C THR A 484 9.70 25.11 11.93
N GLU A 485 8.53 25.46 11.41
CA GLU A 485 7.31 25.75 12.19
C GLU A 485 6.56 24.49 12.63
N ASN A 486 6.85 23.32 12.02
CA ASN A 486 6.31 22.01 12.40
C ASN A 486 7.39 21.04 12.95
N PRO A 487 8.10 21.37 14.05
CA PRO A 487 9.19 20.55 14.58
C PRO A 487 8.71 19.27 15.31
N GLY A 488 7.42 18.95 15.30
CA GLY A 488 6.92 17.71 15.90
C GLY A 488 5.42 17.55 15.76
N LYS A 489 5.00 16.39 15.21
CA LYS A 489 3.71 15.66 15.34
C LYS A 489 3.18 15.03 14.04
N SER A 490 3.76 15.32 12.87
CA SER A 490 3.37 14.67 11.62
C SER A 490 4.55 13.88 11.06
N ILE A 491 4.38 12.56 10.97
CA ILE A 491 5.36 11.56 10.54
C ILE A 491 5.87 11.87 9.12
N SER A 492 7.13 11.50 8.88
CA SER A 492 8.03 11.79 7.76
C SER A 492 7.40 11.78 6.36
N VAL A 493 7.76 12.82 5.59
CA VAL A 493 7.46 12.97 4.17
C VAL A 493 8.49 12.18 3.38
N PHE A 494 8.10 11.10 2.70
CA PHE A 494 8.89 10.52 1.61
C PHE A 494 8.32 11.05 0.31
N LEU A 495 8.96 12.09 -0.24
CA LEU A 495 8.55 12.74 -1.49
C LEU A 495 8.89 11.94 -2.75
N ASN A 496 9.29 10.68 -2.61
CA ASN A 496 9.22 9.70 -3.69
C ASN A 496 8.71 8.36 -3.11
N PRO A 497 7.54 7.84 -3.55
CA PRO A 497 7.00 6.56 -3.09
C PRO A 497 7.94 5.38 -3.30
N ASP A 498 8.82 5.50 -4.29
CA ASP A 498 9.55 4.42 -4.94
C ASP A 498 11.08 4.59 -4.85
N ASP A 499 11.54 5.70 -4.26
CA ASP A 499 12.95 5.96 -3.94
C ASP A 499 13.12 6.18 -2.43
N VAL A 500 13.57 5.12 -1.74
CA VAL A 500 14.01 5.14 -0.34
C VAL A 500 15.51 5.50 -0.20
N THR A 501 16.22 5.68 -1.32
CA THR A 501 17.68 5.88 -1.35
C THR A 501 18.08 7.35 -1.20
N ARG A 502 17.15 8.29 -1.39
CA ARG A 502 17.38 9.72 -1.21
C ARG A 502 16.36 10.34 -0.26
N PRO A 503 16.80 11.03 0.81
CA PRO A 503 15.90 11.66 1.76
C PRO A 503 15.27 12.90 1.12
N HIS A 504 14.07 12.75 0.59
CA HIS A 504 13.26 13.89 0.18
C HIS A 504 12.46 14.36 1.40
N PHE A 505 13.14 15.18 2.23
CA PHE A 505 12.76 15.88 3.47
C PHE A 505 12.99 15.12 4.80
N ARG A 506 13.92 15.65 5.62
CA ARG A 506 14.35 15.14 6.94
C ARG A 506 13.67 15.90 8.10
N ILE A 507 13.44 15.20 9.21
CA ILE A 507 13.26 15.76 10.56
C ILE A 507 14.15 14.93 11.51
N ASP A 508 15.04 15.61 12.23
CA ASP A 508 15.97 15.17 13.29
C ASP A 508 16.83 13.92 13.02
N ASP A 509 18.09 14.14 12.64
CA ASP A 509 19.20 13.18 12.42
C ASP A 509 19.50 12.22 13.62
N LYS A 510 18.52 11.45 14.09
CA LYS A 510 18.70 10.40 15.08
C LYS A 510 18.11 9.11 14.57
N PHE A 511 19.01 8.23 14.13
CA PHE A 511 18.76 6.80 14.08
C PHE A 511 18.42 6.34 15.49
N TYR A 512 17.27 5.71 15.64
CA TYR A 512 17.29 4.42 16.30
C TYR A 512 16.93 3.41 15.24
#